data_AF-A0A9X0AHK9-F1
#
_entry.id   AF-A0A9X0AHK9-F1
#
_cell.length_a   1.000
_cell.length_b   1.000
_cell.length_c   1.000
_cell.angle_alpha   90.00
_cell.angle_beta   90.00
_cell.angle_gamma   90.00
#
_symmetry.space_group_name_H-M   'P 1'
#
loop_
_entity.id
_entity.type
_entity.pdbx_description
1 polymer ?
#
loop_
_entity_poly.entity_id
_entity_poly.type
_entity_poly.pdbx_seq_one_letter_code
_entity_poly.pdbx_strand_id
1 'polypeptide(L)'
;MRFSPSAVIAPCIVSAAANPLGLILPTADTSIPLSSLVIPSYAVLNSYCENAGSDAYVGVQYANGVITSYNYGECYPYTVNGSAALAAVFCKSVTCSNCAGDNCTDPNLTLTVPRSLVLVNPWGLLTTILGKGAICQKLSLSLPVRSPGGPALPLGDN
;
A
#
# COMPACT_ATOMS: atom_id res chain seq x y z
N MET A 1 24.05 54.76 -53.48
CA MET A 1 24.82 55.91 -52.94
C MET A 1 24.93 55.74 -51.44
N ARG A 2 26.12 55.97 -50.89
CA ARG A 2 26.48 55.85 -49.46
C ARG A 2 25.63 56.79 -48.60
N PHE A 3 25.46 56.48 -47.31
CA PHE A 3 25.86 57.34 -46.18
C PHE A 3 25.51 56.66 -44.84
N SER A 4 26.53 56.35 -44.04
CA SER A 4 26.40 56.23 -42.57
C SER A 4 26.18 57.62 -41.97
N PRO A 5 25.62 57.71 -40.76
CA PRO A 5 26.52 58.05 -39.65
C PRO A 5 26.19 57.35 -38.31
N SER A 6 27.25 57.16 -37.53
CA SER A 6 27.20 56.87 -36.09
C SER A 6 26.78 58.13 -35.32
N ALA A 7 25.98 57.96 -34.26
CA ALA A 7 25.87 58.95 -33.19
C ALA A 7 25.61 58.26 -31.85
N VAL A 8 26.48 58.58 -30.90
CA VAL A 8 26.58 58.13 -29.51
C VAL A 8 25.60 58.94 -28.64
N ILE A 9 24.84 58.31 -27.75
CA ILE A 9 24.28 59.01 -26.57
C ILE A 9 24.34 58.11 -25.32
N ALA A 10 24.98 58.68 -24.30
CA ALA A 10 25.28 58.15 -22.98
C ALA A 10 24.04 58.11 -22.06
N PRO A 11 24.10 57.41 -20.90
CA PRO A 11 22.96 57.17 -20.02
C PRO A 11 22.75 58.33 -19.04
N CYS A 12 21.53 58.46 -18.49
CA CYS A 12 21.28 58.70 -17.06
C CYS A 12 19.79 58.89 -16.72
N ILE A 13 19.31 58.01 -15.83
CA ILE A 13 18.56 58.23 -14.57
C ILE A 13 17.38 59.21 -14.54
N VAL A 14 16.28 58.76 -13.92
CA VAL A 14 15.26 59.45 -13.08
C VAL A 14 13.90 58.83 -13.40
N SER A 15 12.96 58.56 -12.49
CA SER A 15 12.90 58.41 -11.04
C SER A 15 11.58 57.67 -10.79
N ALA A 16 11.52 56.87 -9.72
CA ALA A 16 10.33 56.15 -9.31
C ALA A 16 9.15 57.12 -9.07
N ALA A 17 8.05 56.90 -9.81
CA ALA A 17 6.73 57.41 -9.47
C ALA A 17 5.87 56.21 -9.06
N ALA A 18 5.48 56.20 -7.78
CA ALA A 18 4.66 55.17 -7.17
C ALA A 18 3.26 55.14 -7.83
N ASN A 19 2.91 53.99 -8.41
CA ASN A 19 1.53 53.64 -8.74
C ASN A 19 1.07 52.57 -7.75
N PRO A 20 0.00 52.78 -6.96
CA PRO A 20 -0.60 51.71 -6.18
C PRO A 20 -1.49 50.92 -7.14
N LEU A 21 -0.89 50.01 -7.91
CA LEU A 21 -1.66 48.96 -8.56
C LEU A 21 -2.09 48.01 -7.44
N GLY A 22 -3.34 48.15 -7.02
CA GLY A 22 -4.04 47.19 -6.18
C GLY A 22 -3.92 45.82 -6.81
N LEU A 23 -3.06 44.99 -6.22
CA LEU A 23 -2.99 43.55 -6.47
C LEU A 23 -4.29 42.94 -5.94
N ILE A 24 -5.29 42.83 -6.81
CA ILE A 24 -6.41 41.93 -6.58
C ILE A 24 -5.85 40.53 -6.79
N LEU A 25 -5.39 39.89 -5.72
CA LEU A 25 -5.10 38.45 -5.75
C LEU A 25 -6.43 37.73 -6.01
N PRO A 26 -6.55 36.88 -7.04
CA PRO A 26 -7.60 35.90 -7.06
C PRO A 26 -7.29 34.90 -5.93
N THR A 27 -7.96 35.03 -4.79
CA THR A 27 -8.10 33.94 -3.82
C THR A 27 -9.00 32.90 -4.46
N ALA A 28 -8.45 32.12 -5.38
CA ALA A 28 -8.99 30.85 -5.76
C ALA A 28 -8.76 29.91 -4.58
N ASP A 29 -9.63 30.01 -3.56
CA ASP A 29 -9.85 28.96 -2.58
C ASP A 29 -10.47 27.77 -3.34
N THR A 30 -9.62 27.09 -4.09
CA THR A 30 -9.91 25.77 -4.63
C THR A 30 -9.82 24.85 -3.43
N SER A 31 -10.92 24.76 -2.69
CA SER A 31 -11.15 23.68 -1.75
C SER A 31 -11.16 22.40 -2.56
N ILE A 32 -9.98 21.82 -2.77
CA ILE A 32 -9.85 20.48 -3.30
C ILE A 32 -10.67 19.62 -2.34
N PRO A 33 -11.74 18.94 -2.79
CA PRO A 33 -12.42 18.00 -1.94
C PRO A 33 -11.35 16.98 -1.56
N LEU A 34 -10.92 16.98 -0.29
CA LEU A 34 -10.22 15.84 0.27
C LEU A 34 -11.22 14.71 0.11
N SER A 35 -11.05 13.90 -0.93
CA SER A 35 -11.72 12.60 -1.04
C SER A 35 -11.41 11.89 0.26
N SER A 36 -12.39 11.89 1.17
CA SER A 36 -12.26 11.27 2.47
C SER A 36 -11.89 9.83 2.21
N LEU A 37 -10.70 9.44 2.64
CA LEU A 37 -10.22 8.08 2.51
C LEU A 37 -11.09 7.22 3.45
N VAL A 38 -12.20 6.70 2.94
CA VAL A 38 -13.11 5.86 3.73
C VAL A 38 -12.44 4.50 3.88
N ILE A 39 -11.82 4.27 5.03
CA ILE A 39 -11.32 2.95 5.42
C ILE A 39 -12.54 2.17 5.94
N PRO A 40 -12.84 1.00 5.38
CA PRO A 40 -13.99 0.21 5.79
C PRO A 40 -13.73 -0.33 7.20
N SER A 41 -14.79 -0.49 7.99
CA SER A 41 -14.63 -1.05 9.33
C SER A 41 -14.15 -2.51 9.25
N TYR A 42 -13.40 -2.93 10.27
CA TYR A 42 -12.98 -4.32 10.42
C TYR A 42 -14.12 -5.33 10.21
N ALA A 43 -15.30 -5.03 10.78
CA ALA A 43 -16.45 -5.93 10.72
C ALA A 43 -16.93 -6.18 9.29
N VAL A 44 -16.91 -5.16 8.42
CA VAL A 44 -17.31 -5.29 7.01
C VAL A 44 -16.34 -6.20 6.26
N LEU A 45 -15.03 -5.94 6.37
CA LEU A 45 -14.03 -6.76 5.66
C LEU A 45 -13.91 -8.17 6.23
N ASN A 46 -14.01 -8.34 7.56
CA ASN A 46 -14.00 -9.67 8.18
C ASN A 46 -15.21 -10.49 7.74
N SER A 47 -16.42 -9.92 7.77
CA SER A 47 -17.63 -10.59 7.31
C SER A 47 -17.56 -10.94 5.82
N TYR A 48 -17.06 -10.02 4.99
CA TYR A 48 -16.84 -10.29 3.56
C TYR A 48 -15.90 -11.48 3.35
N CYS A 49 -14.76 -11.49 4.06
CA CYS A 49 -13.77 -12.57 4.00
C CYS A 49 -14.34 -13.92 4.45
N GLU A 50 -15.06 -13.95 5.59
CA GLU A 50 -15.64 -15.18 6.13
C GLU A 50 -16.75 -15.75 5.23
N ASN A 51 -17.49 -14.89 4.53
CA ASN A 51 -18.56 -15.29 3.61
C ASN A 51 -18.07 -15.66 2.20
N ALA A 52 -16.85 -15.29 1.83
CA ALA A 52 -16.29 -15.55 0.49
C ALA A 52 -15.97 -17.04 0.24
N GLY A 53 -15.82 -17.84 1.30
CA GLY A 53 -15.68 -19.29 1.19
C GLY A 53 -14.64 -19.89 2.13
N SER A 54 -14.48 -21.22 2.06
CA SER A 54 -13.58 -21.97 2.94
C SER A 54 -12.10 -21.73 2.66
N ASP A 55 -11.73 -21.30 1.45
CA ASP A 55 -10.34 -21.04 1.09
C ASP A 55 -9.97 -19.55 1.07
N ALA A 56 -10.96 -18.66 1.20
CA ALA A 56 -10.71 -17.22 1.35
C ALA A 56 -10.03 -16.97 2.71
N TYR A 57 -8.95 -16.20 2.70
CA TYR A 57 -8.17 -15.92 3.92
C TYR A 57 -8.04 -14.43 4.24
N VAL A 58 -8.23 -13.57 3.25
CA VAL A 58 -8.14 -12.10 3.40
C VAL A 58 -9.26 -11.42 2.62
N GLY A 59 -9.86 -10.41 3.24
CA GLY A 59 -10.76 -9.44 2.60
C GLY A 59 -10.04 -8.09 2.46
N VAL A 60 -10.09 -7.48 1.29
CA VAL A 60 -9.30 -6.29 0.94
C VAL A 60 -10.19 -5.23 0.33
N GLN A 61 -10.02 -3.97 0.74
CA GLN A 61 -10.56 -2.83 0.03
C GLN A 61 -9.47 -2.04 -0.68
N TYR A 62 -9.68 -1.75 -1.95
CA TYR A 62 -8.84 -0.88 -2.77
C TYR A 62 -9.33 0.56 -2.77
N ALA A 63 -8.45 1.49 -3.17
CA ALA A 63 -8.73 2.92 -3.18
C ALA A 63 -9.88 3.36 -4.09
N ASN A 64 -10.26 2.53 -5.07
CA ASN A 64 -11.46 2.71 -5.89
C ASN A 64 -12.76 2.24 -5.21
N GLY A 65 -12.71 1.83 -3.94
CA GLY A 65 -13.85 1.36 -3.17
C GLY A 65 -14.19 -0.12 -3.38
N VAL A 66 -13.54 -0.81 -4.32
CA VAL A 66 -13.78 -2.24 -4.59
C VAL A 66 -13.31 -3.07 -3.40
N ILE A 67 -14.21 -3.93 -2.91
CA ILE A 67 -13.90 -4.96 -1.92
C ILE A 67 -13.75 -6.30 -2.64
N THR A 68 -12.70 -7.04 -2.32
CA THR A 68 -12.48 -8.38 -2.84
C THR A 68 -11.89 -9.30 -1.77
N SER A 69 -11.83 -10.60 -2.06
CA SER A 69 -11.17 -11.61 -1.24
C SER A 69 -10.20 -12.41 -2.07
N TYR A 70 -9.18 -12.98 -1.42
CA TYR A 70 -8.22 -13.88 -2.06
C TYR A 70 -8.20 -15.23 -1.36
N ASN A 71 -8.08 -16.28 -2.17
CA ASN A 71 -7.95 -17.65 -1.71
C ASN A 71 -6.48 -18.06 -1.54
N TYR A 72 -6.26 -19.11 -0.74
CA TYR A 72 -4.93 -19.70 -0.60
C TYR A 72 -4.27 -20.01 -1.95
N GLY A 73 -3.01 -19.64 -2.10
CA GLY A 73 -2.24 -19.84 -3.32
C GLY A 73 -2.53 -18.85 -4.45
N GLU A 74 -3.53 -17.99 -4.32
CA GLU A 74 -3.74 -16.89 -5.27
C GLU A 74 -2.75 -15.75 -5.00
N CYS A 75 -2.39 -15.05 -6.07
CA CYS A 75 -1.65 -13.79 -5.94
C CYS A 75 -2.61 -12.71 -5.45
N TYR A 76 -2.32 -12.15 -4.28
CA TYR A 76 -2.96 -10.96 -3.74
C TYR A 76 -2.12 -9.72 -4.13
N PRO A 77 -2.50 -8.99 -5.20
CA PRO A 77 -1.81 -7.75 -5.60
C PRO A 77 -2.13 -6.60 -4.65
N TYR A 78 -1.11 -5.79 -4.33
CA TYR A 78 -1.29 -4.59 -3.53
C TYR A 78 -1.82 -3.40 -4.33
N THR A 79 -1.90 -3.51 -5.65
CA THR A 79 -2.53 -2.52 -6.53
C THR A 79 -3.32 -3.24 -7.62
N VAL A 80 -4.57 -2.82 -7.83
CA VAL A 80 -5.43 -3.31 -8.92
C VAL A 80 -5.94 -2.12 -9.72
N ASN A 81 -5.76 -2.15 -11.05
CA ASN A 81 -6.18 -1.05 -11.95
C ASN A 81 -5.70 0.34 -11.48
N GLY A 82 -4.45 0.43 -11.01
CA GLY A 82 -3.87 1.67 -10.48
C GLY A 82 -4.35 2.08 -9.08
N SER A 83 -5.27 1.33 -8.46
CA SER A 83 -5.78 1.59 -7.11
C SER A 83 -5.04 0.74 -6.10
N ALA A 84 -4.37 1.37 -5.12
CA ALA A 84 -3.68 0.66 -4.05
C ALA A 84 -4.67 0.02 -3.06
N ALA A 85 -4.29 -1.10 -2.46
CA ALA A 85 -4.99 -1.68 -1.32
C ALA A 85 -4.91 -0.69 -0.16
N LEU A 86 -6.06 -0.28 0.38
CA LEU A 86 -6.17 0.64 1.52
C LEU A 86 -6.20 -0.10 2.84
N ALA A 87 -6.97 -1.19 2.89
CA ALA A 87 -7.12 -2.01 4.07
C ALA A 87 -7.29 -3.47 3.70
N ALA A 88 -6.74 -4.35 4.52
CA ALA A 88 -6.90 -5.79 4.42
C ALA A 88 -7.16 -6.38 5.80
N VAL A 89 -8.12 -7.29 5.90
CA VAL A 89 -8.42 -8.05 7.13
C VAL A 89 -8.23 -9.54 6.85
N PHE A 90 -7.35 -10.16 7.63
CA PHE A 90 -7.09 -11.58 7.54
C PHE A 90 -8.09 -12.35 8.40
N CYS A 91 -9.09 -12.99 7.79
CA CYS A 91 -10.04 -13.83 8.53
C CYS A 91 -9.47 -15.21 8.88
N LYS A 92 -8.27 -15.56 8.39
CA LYS A 92 -7.55 -16.81 8.70
C LYS A 92 -6.06 -16.56 8.90
N SER A 93 -5.41 -17.41 9.71
CA SER A 93 -3.95 -17.37 9.88
C SER A 93 -3.27 -17.98 8.66
N VAL A 94 -2.24 -17.30 8.16
CA VAL A 94 -1.57 -17.66 6.90
C VAL A 94 -0.05 -17.47 6.97
N THR A 95 0.67 -18.13 6.08
CA THR A 95 2.06 -17.81 5.78
C THR A 95 2.11 -17.15 4.40
N CYS A 96 2.52 -15.89 4.34
CA CYS A 96 2.57 -15.10 3.12
C CYS A 96 4.01 -14.91 2.66
N SER A 97 4.26 -15.09 1.37
CA SER A 97 5.48 -14.66 0.69
C SER A 97 5.16 -13.42 -0.14
N ASN A 98 5.74 -12.28 0.25
CA ASN A 98 5.63 -11.05 -0.51
C ASN A 98 6.49 -11.11 -1.76
N CYS A 99 6.04 -10.45 -2.82
CA CYS A 99 6.65 -10.53 -4.14
C CYS A 99 7.04 -9.14 -4.65
N ALA A 100 8.24 -9.01 -5.22
CA ALA A 100 8.74 -7.76 -5.78
C ALA A 100 8.25 -7.50 -7.22
N GLY A 101 8.09 -8.56 -8.02
CA GLY A 101 7.61 -8.50 -9.41
C GLY A 101 6.09 -8.45 -9.55
N ASP A 102 5.63 -8.10 -10.76
CA ASP A 102 4.22 -8.12 -11.12
C ASP A 102 3.67 -9.56 -11.08
N ASN A 103 2.38 -9.72 -10.74
CA ASN A 103 1.71 -11.03 -10.65
C ASN A 103 2.40 -12.04 -9.72
N CYS A 104 3.12 -11.56 -8.70
CA CYS A 104 3.74 -12.38 -7.68
C CYS A 104 4.86 -13.34 -8.17
N THR A 105 5.62 -12.99 -9.22
CA THR A 105 6.66 -13.86 -9.79
C THR A 105 7.95 -13.95 -8.98
N ASP A 106 8.28 -12.94 -8.17
CA ASP A 106 9.56 -12.83 -7.46
C ASP A 106 9.39 -12.77 -5.93
N PRO A 107 9.21 -13.92 -5.25
CA PRO A 107 9.06 -13.94 -3.79
C PRO A 107 10.35 -13.45 -3.09
N ASN A 108 10.21 -12.57 -2.11
CA ASN A 108 11.33 -11.92 -1.43
C ASN A 108 11.31 -12.11 0.10
N LEU A 109 10.14 -11.96 0.73
CA LEU A 109 10.01 -12.00 2.18
C LEU A 109 8.83 -12.86 2.61
N THR A 110 9.07 -13.87 3.44
CA THR A 110 8.03 -14.73 3.99
C THR A 110 7.74 -14.38 5.45
N LEU A 111 6.47 -14.21 5.79
CA LEU A 111 6.02 -13.88 7.14
C LEU A 111 4.73 -14.62 7.50
N THR A 112 4.56 -14.89 8.79
CA THR A 112 3.30 -15.45 9.32
C THR A 112 2.38 -14.33 9.72
N VAL A 113 1.15 -14.37 9.21
CA VAL A 113 0.10 -13.40 9.51
C VAL A 113 -0.98 -14.09 10.36
N PRO A 114 -1.24 -13.63 11.59
CA PRO A 114 -2.32 -14.19 12.40
C PRO A 114 -3.70 -13.77 11.88
N ARG A 115 -4.72 -14.60 12.15
CA ARG A 115 -6.13 -14.22 12.01
C ARG A 115 -6.42 -12.93 12.79
N SER A 116 -7.39 -12.16 12.30
CA SER A 116 -7.82 -10.87 12.82
C SER A 116 -6.79 -9.74 12.69
N LEU A 117 -5.66 -9.98 12.03
CA LEU A 117 -4.75 -8.89 11.69
C LEU A 117 -5.42 -7.95 10.67
N VAL A 118 -5.27 -6.66 10.93
CA VAL A 118 -5.65 -5.61 9.99
C VAL A 118 -4.39 -4.95 9.44
N LEU A 119 -4.23 -4.98 8.12
CA LEU A 119 -3.22 -4.20 7.43
C LEU A 119 -3.89 -2.93 6.92
N VAL A 120 -3.37 -1.77 7.33
CA VAL A 120 -3.82 -0.47 6.83
C VAL A 120 -2.67 0.18 6.09
N ASN A 121 -2.95 0.65 4.87
CA ASN A 121 -1.97 1.22 3.96
C ASN A 121 -2.37 2.64 3.58
N PRO A 122 -2.27 3.58 4.52
CA PRO A 122 -2.57 4.96 4.20
C PRO A 122 -1.51 5.42 3.17
N TRP A 123 -1.97 5.93 2.02
CA TRP A 123 -1.12 6.44 0.93
C TRP A 123 -0.27 5.44 0.14
N GLY A 124 -0.56 4.13 0.18
CA GLY A 124 0.09 3.19 -0.75
C GLY A 124 1.52 2.75 -0.39
N LEU A 125 2.02 3.12 0.80
CA LEU A 125 3.36 2.82 1.31
C LEU A 125 3.77 1.34 1.29
N LEU A 126 2.82 0.40 1.46
CA LEU A 126 3.10 -1.04 1.39
C LEU A 126 3.78 -1.43 0.08
N THR A 127 3.44 -0.75 -1.02
CA THR A 127 4.03 -1.06 -2.34
C THR A 127 5.51 -0.73 -2.45
N THR A 128 6.00 0.17 -1.59
CA THR A 128 7.40 0.60 -1.57
C THR A 128 8.26 -0.32 -0.72
N ILE A 129 7.68 -0.97 0.30
CA ILE A 129 8.43 -1.76 1.31
C ILE A 129 8.26 -3.26 1.10
N LEU A 130 7.04 -3.72 0.82
CA LEU A 130 6.71 -5.15 0.73
C LEU A 130 6.70 -5.66 -0.72
N GLY A 131 6.71 -4.78 -1.72
CA GLY A 131 6.68 -5.14 -3.13
C GLY A 131 5.31 -4.94 -3.77
N LYS A 132 4.94 -5.76 -4.75
CA LYS A 132 3.74 -5.58 -5.59
C LYS A 132 2.57 -6.46 -5.18
N GLY A 133 2.79 -7.48 -4.37
CA GLY A 133 1.75 -8.37 -3.88
C GLY A 133 2.29 -9.45 -2.96
N ALA A 134 1.46 -10.43 -2.62
CA ALA A 134 1.86 -11.61 -1.87
C ALA A 134 1.08 -12.86 -2.29
N ILE A 135 1.69 -14.03 -2.14
CA ILE A 135 1.00 -15.32 -2.20
C ILE A 135 0.97 -15.89 -0.79
N CYS A 136 -0.21 -16.27 -0.31
CA CYS A 136 -0.37 -16.80 1.04
C CYS A 136 -0.88 -18.24 1.04
N GLN A 137 -0.30 -19.05 1.91
CA GLN A 137 -0.63 -20.45 2.11
C GLN A 137 -1.27 -20.68 3.47
N LYS A 138 -1.96 -21.82 3.61
CA LYS A 138 -2.47 -22.29 4.91
C LYS A 138 -1.31 -22.38 5.89
N LEU A 139 -1.52 -21.93 7.13
CA LEU A 139 -0.50 -22.05 8.17
C LEU A 139 -0.23 -23.53 8.45
N SER A 140 0.93 -24.01 8.06
CA SER A 140 1.38 -25.36 8.39
C SER A 140 1.76 -25.41 9.86
N LEU A 141 0.80 -25.77 10.72
CA LEU A 141 1.10 -26.14 12.11
C LEU A 141 1.79 -27.51 12.13
N SER A 142 3.05 -27.57 11.71
CA SER A 142 3.96 -28.62 12.18
C SER A 142 4.35 -28.29 13.61
N LEU A 143 3.39 -28.40 14.54
CA LEU A 143 3.73 -28.46 15.95
C LEU A 143 4.57 -29.73 16.15
N PRO A 144 5.73 -29.69 16.82
CA PRO A 144 6.31 -30.90 17.37
C PRO A 144 5.28 -31.44 18.35
N VAL A 145 4.54 -32.47 17.95
CA VAL A 145 3.76 -33.27 18.88
C VAL A 145 4.79 -33.92 19.80
N ARG A 146 5.06 -33.29 20.95
CA ARG A 146 5.62 -34.03 22.08
C ARG A 146 4.51 -34.97 22.53
N SER A 147 4.48 -36.14 21.91
CA SER A 147 3.60 -37.23 22.29
C SER A 147 3.81 -37.47 23.80
N PRO A 148 2.76 -37.38 24.64
CA PRO A 148 2.87 -37.81 26.03
C PRO A 148 2.88 -39.34 26.02
N GLY A 149 4.01 -39.94 25.65
CA GLY A 149 4.10 -41.40 25.52
C GLY A 149 5.32 -41.95 24.78
N GLY A 150 6.47 -41.26 24.81
CA GLY A 150 7.72 -41.89 24.40
C GLY A 150 8.28 -42.76 25.54
N PRO A 151 8.67 -44.03 25.30
CA PRO A 151 9.16 -44.91 26.36
C PRO A 151 10.48 -44.38 26.92
N ALA A 152 10.65 -44.53 28.23
CA ALA A 152 11.90 -44.21 28.92
C ALA A 152 13.06 -45.02 28.30
N LEU A 153 14.11 -44.30 27.88
CA LEU A 153 15.40 -44.93 27.54
C LEU A 153 16.00 -45.52 28.82
N PRO A 154 16.52 -46.77 28.79
CA PRO A 154 17.25 -47.30 29.92
C PRO A 154 18.61 -46.59 30.03
N LEU A 155 18.97 -46.17 31.25
CA LEU A 155 20.35 -45.88 31.59
C LEU A 155 21.14 -47.19 31.42
N GLY A 156 22.04 -47.21 30.44
CA GLY A 156 23.04 -48.26 30.30
C GLY A 156 24.27 -47.89 31.12
N ASP A 157 24.52 -48.62 32.19
CA ASP A 157 25.80 -48.66 32.89
C ASP A 157 26.87 -49.34 32.00
N ASN A 158 27.95 -48.62 31.71
CA ASN A 158 29.32 -49.14 31.59
C ASN A 158 30.34 -48.01 31.75
#